data_AF-A0A965T6F5-F1
#
_entry.id   AF-A0A965T6F5-F1
#
_cell.length_a   1.000
_cell.length_b   1.000
_cell.length_c   1.000
_cell.angle_alpha   90.00
_cell.angle_beta   90.00
_cell.angle_gamma   90.00
#
_symmetry.space_group_name_H-M   'P 1'
#
loop_
_entity.id
_entity.type
_entity.pdbx_description
1 polymer ?
#
loop_
_entity_poly.entity_id
_entity_poly.type
_entity_poly.pdbx_seq_one_letter_code
_entity_poly.pdbx_strand_id
1 'polypeptide(L)'
;MKKNIIDLKELKNLVPTEYLPKINLLFNKDIPKEPKNADELLLTRFATLKETDIQQYFYKEIQYLAIEAVKKHKFNYLEAVKNDNGDAVVSKLTQNQRMAFYTRKKAEGFKGGFPDLTIFLYNAFIALRDTMYLEIKKIGAPSEIHLSEQQLEWFIKLNNMGFSCYITNNPIFFRDVVLKEIKKNLFLEV
;
A
#
# COMPACT_ATOMS: atom_id res chain seq x y z
N MET A 1 16.08 -11.98 13.20
CA MET A 1 15.88 -10.69 13.88
C MET A 1 14.42 -10.59 14.24
N LYS A 2 14.07 -10.32 15.51
CA LYS A 2 12.69 -9.94 15.83
C LYS A 2 12.41 -8.64 15.06
N LYS A 3 11.38 -8.61 14.22
CA LYS A 3 10.89 -7.34 13.67
C LYS A 3 10.37 -6.57 14.89
N ASN A 4 10.94 -5.40 15.18
CA ASN A 4 10.35 -4.52 16.16
C ASN A 4 9.03 -4.01 15.57
N ILE A 5 7.93 -4.42 16.20
CA ILE A 5 6.57 -4.02 15.82
C ILE A 5 6.23 -2.80 16.66
N ILE A 6 5.75 -1.76 15.99
CA ILE A 6 5.32 -0.52 16.62
C ILE A 6 3.95 -0.74 17.27
N ASP A 7 3.76 -0.23 18.50
CA ASP A 7 2.41 -0.05 19.02
C ASP A 7 1.72 1.08 18.24
N LEU A 8 0.64 0.75 17.54
CA LEU A 8 -0.11 1.71 16.72
C LEU A 8 -0.65 2.91 17.52
N LYS A 9 -0.76 2.81 18.85
CA LYS A 9 -1.12 3.94 19.72
C LYS A 9 -0.04 5.01 19.79
N GLU A 10 1.22 4.63 19.58
CA GLU A 10 2.39 5.51 19.62
C GLU A 10 2.66 6.18 18.26
N LEU A 11 2.00 5.73 17.19
CA LEU A 11 2.23 6.19 15.81
C LEU A 11 2.20 7.73 15.67
N LYS A 12 1.28 8.40 16.39
CA LYS A 12 1.15 9.86 16.39
C LYS A 12 2.39 10.61 16.92
N ASN A 13 3.21 9.94 17.72
CA ASN A 13 4.44 10.50 18.28
C ASN A 13 5.66 10.17 17.40
N LEU A 14 5.54 9.18 16.53
CA LEU A 14 6.62 8.67 15.67
C LEU A 14 6.57 9.24 14.25
N VAL A 15 5.45 9.86 13.86
CA VAL A 15 5.21 10.37 12.51
C VAL A 15 5.00 11.88 12.55
N PRO A 16 5.70 12.64 11.67
CA PRO A 16 5.43 14.06 11.49
C PRO A 16 3.94 14.33 11.21
N THR A 17 3.38 15.37 11.83
CA THR A 17 1.94 15.66 11.81
C THR A 17 1.35 15.79 10.41
N GLU A 18 2.12 16.32 9.47
CA GLU A 18 1.79 16.51 8.06
C GLU A 18 1.60 15.19 7.30
N TYR A 19 2.17 14.08 7.79
CA TYR A 19 2.06 12.77 7.16
C TYR A 19 1.01 11.88 7.81
N LEU A 20 0.49 12.23 8.99
CA LEU A 20 -0.58 11.47 9.65
C LEU A 20 -1.82 11.23 8.76
N PRO A 21 -2.29 12.20 7.94
CA PRO A 21 -3.42 11.96 7.03
C PRO A 21 -3.15 10.90 5.95
N LYS A 22 -1.88 10.53 5.71
CA LYS A 22 -1.48 9.49 4.74
C LYS A 22 -1.50 8.07 5.34
N ILE A 23 -1.84 7.94 6.62
CA ILE A 23 -2.00 6.65 7.29
C ILE A 23 -3.48 6.44 7.65
N ASN A 24 -4.09 5.37 7.14
CA ASN A 24 -5.47 5.04 7.45
C ASN A 24 -5.65 3.53 7.70
N LEU A 25 -5.78 3.16 8.97
CA LEU A 25 -5.92 1.77 9.40
C LEU A 25 -7.27 1.58 10.10
N LEU A 26 -8.11 0.73 9.53
CA LEU A 26 -9.34 0.24 10.13
C LEU A 26 -9.07 -0.98 10.99
N PHE A 27 -9.73 -1.02 12.15
CA PHE A 27 -9.75 -2.17 13.04
C PHE A 27 -11.09 -2.89 12.91
N ASN A 28 -11.15 -4.18 13.29
CA ASN A 28 -12.38 -4.97 13.25
C ASN A 28 -13.56 -4.31 13.98
N LYS A 29 -13.29 -3.57 15.06
CA LYS A 29 -14.32 -2.84 15.83
C LYS A 29 -14.95 -1.67 15.06
N ASP A 30 -14.27 -1.15 14.04
CA ASP A 30 -14.71 -0.03 13.22
C ASP A 30 -15.58 -0.51 12.04
N ILE A 31 -15.64 -1.83 11.81
CA ILE A 31 -16.41 -2.42 10.71
C ILE A 31 -17.87 -2.61 11.15
N PRO A 32 -18.85 -2.12 10.38
CA PRO A 32 -20.26 -2.28 10.70
C PRO A 32 -20.65 -3.76 10.65
N LYS A 33 -21.42 -4.19 11.66
CA LYS A 33 -21.98 -5.55 11.73
C LYS A 33 -23.12 -5.77 10.73
N GLU A 34 -23.88 -4.71 10.47
CA GLU A 34 -25.01 -4.69 9.55
C GLU A 34 -24.78 -3.58 8.53
N PRO A 35 -24.19 -3.88 7.36
CA PRO A 35 -23.86 -2.87 6.36
C PRO A 35 -25.13 -2.30 5.73
N LYS A 36 -25.24 -0.97 5.70
CA LYS A 36 -26.40 -0.22 5.18
C LYS A 36 -26.19 0.34 3.77
N ASN A 37 -24.95 0.34 3.30
CA ASN A 37 -24.58 0.86 1.98
C ASN A 37 -23.44 0.03 1.35
N ALA A 38 -23.10 0.35 0.11
CA ALA A 38 -22.09 -0.39 -0.65
C ALA A 38 -20.69 -0.29 -0.02
N ASP A 39 -20.33 0.85 0.56
CA ASP A 39 -19.03 1.07 1.18
C ASP A 39 -18.89 0.23 2.46
N GLU A 40 -19.91 0.24 3.30
CA GLU A 40 -19.98 -0.61 4.49
C GLU A 40 -19.93 -2.09 4.12
N LEU A 41 -20.65 -2.51 3.07
CA LEU A 41 -20.60 -3.89 2.57
C LEU A 41 -19.19 -4.26 2.09
N LEU A 42 -18.48 -3.34 1.41
CA LEU A 42 -17.10 -3.54 0.99
C LEU A 42 -16.18 -3.70 2.20
N LEU A 43 -16.33 -2.85 3.23
CA LEU A 43 -15.57 -2.95 4.47
C LEU A 43 -15.79 -4.29 5.19
N THR A 44 -17.04 -4.76 5.29
CA THR A 44 -17.35 -6.07 5.87
C THR A 44 -16.67 -7.21 5.11
N ARG A 45 -16.62 -7.14 3.77
CA ARG A 45 -15.89 -8.13 2.96
C ARG A 45 -14.39 -8.07 3.20
N PHE A 46 -13.81 -6.87 3.26
CA PHE A 46 -12.37 -6.70 3.48
C PHE A 46 -11.92 -7.19 4.86
N ALA A 47 -12.77 -7.08 5.87
CA ALA A 47 -12.50 -7.59 7.22
C ALA A 47 -12.27 -9.11 7.26
N THR A 48 -12.74 -9.86 6.25
CA THR A 48 -12.56 -11.32 6.16
C THR A 48 -11.38 -11.74 5.29
N LEU A 49 -10.72 -10.80 4.61
CA LEU A 49 -9.67 -11.09 3.64
C LEU A 49 -8.29 -11.21 4.30
N LYS A 50 -7.40 -11.99 3.68
CA LYS A 50 -5.98 -12.00 4.01
C LYS A 50 -5.31 -10.76 3.41
N GLU A 51 -4.18 -10.35 4.00
CA GLU A 51 -3.40 -9.21 3.51
C GLU A 51 -3.05 -9.33 2.02
N THR A 52 -2.70 -10.53 1.56
CA THR A 52 -2.40 -10.82 0.15
C THR A 52 -3.59 -10.56 -0.78
N ASP A 53 -4.81 -10.83 -0.33
CA ASP A 53 -6.02 -10.63 -1.13
C ASP A 53 -6.38 -9.13 -1.20
N ILE A 54 -6.15 -8.40 -0.10
CA ILE A 54 -6.30 -6.93 -0.05
C ILE A 54 -5.27 -6.26 -0.96
N GLN A 55 -4.00 -6.67 -0.89
CA GLN A 55 -2.94 -6.22 -1.79
C GLN A 55 -3.31 -6.48 -3.25
N GLN A 56 -3.85 -7.66 -3.55
CA GLN A 56 -4.28 -8.02 -4.91
C GLN A 56 -5.45 -7.17 -5.40
N TYR A 57 -6.38 -6.78 -4.53
CA TYR A 57 -7.46 -5.86 -4.89
C TYR A 57 -6.89 -4.48 -5.24
N PHE A 58 -6.07 -3.90 -4.36
CA PHE A 58 -5.50 -2.57 -4.54
C PHE A 58 -4.70 -2.49 -5.84
N TYR A 59 -3.91 -3.52 -6.13
CA TYR A 59 -3.21 -3.66 -7.41
C TYR A 59 -4.16 -3.67 -8.61
N LYS A 60 -5.25 -4.44 -8.57
CA LYS A 60 -6.22 -4.54 -9.67
C LYS A 60 -6.92 -3.21 -9.96
N GLU A 61 -7.28 -2.46 -8.93
CA GLU A 61 -7.88 -1.14 -9.08
C GLU A 61 -6.96 -0.18 -9.84
N ILE A 62 -5.64 -0.21 -9.56
CA ILE A 62 -4.67 0.60 -10.30
C ILE A 62 -4.57 0.13 -11.75
N GLN A 63 -4.61 -1.18 -12.01
CA GLN A 63 -4.60 -1.73 -13.37
C GLN A 63 -5.85 -1.33 -14.16
N TYR A 64 -7.03 -1.31 -13.53
CA TYR A 64 -8.25 -0.79 -14.17
C TYR A 64 -8.11 0.69 -14.49
N LEU A 65 -7.57 1.48 -13.57
CA LEU A 65 -7.30 2.90 -13.81
C LEU A 65 -6.26 3.12 -14.92
N ALA A 66 -5.28 2.23 -15.08
CA ALA A 66 -4.29 2.32 -16.15
C ALA A 66 -4.95 2.13 -17.53
N ILE A 67 -5.91 1.20 -17.63
CA ILE A 67 -6.70 1.00 -18.85
C ILE A 67 -7.53 2.26 -19.16
N GLU A 68 -8.14 2.88 -18.15
CA GLU A 68 -8.84 4.17 -18.31
C GLU A 68 -7.90 5.30 -18.77
N ALA A 69 -6.68 5.35 -18.21
CA ALA A 69 -5.65 6.34 -18.53
C ALA A 69 -5.29 6.34 -20.02
N VAL A 70 -4.99 5.16 -20.56
CA VAL A 70 -4.63 4.98 -21.98
C VAL A 70 -5.80 5.30 -22.90
N LYS A 71 -7.05 5.01 -22.47
CA LYS A 71 -8.25 5.37 -23.24
C LYS A 71 -8.47 6.88 -23.31
N LYS A 72 -8.17 7.63 -22.23
CA LYS A 72 -8.26 9.11 -22.25
C LYS A 72 -7.14 9.71 -23.11
N HIS A 73 -5.92 9.19 -22.99
CA HIS A 73 -4.80 9.61 -23.82
C HIS A 73 -3.78 8.47 -23.98
N LYS A 74 -3.52 8.05 -25.23
CA LYS A 74 -2.72 6.85 -25.53
C LYS A 74 -1.26 6.88 -25.02
N PHE A 75 -0.75 8.06 -24.69
CA PHE A 75 0.60 8.26 -24.16
C PHE A 75 0.65 8.43 -22.64
N ASN A 76 -0.49 8.44 -21.95
CA ASN A 76 -0.50 8.34 -20.51
C ASN A 76 -0.02 6.96 -20.07
N TYR A 77 0.69 6.92 -18.95
CA TYR A 77 1.19 5.70 -18.35
C TYR A 77 0.79 5.64 -16.89
N LEU A 78 0.34 4.47 -16.46
CA LEU A 78 0.15 4.14 -15.07
C LEU A 78 0.53 2.67 -14.90
N GLU A 79 1.46 2.39 -14.00
CA GLU A 79 1.84 1.03 -13.67
C GLU A 79 2.01 0.88 -12.16
N ALA A 80 1.36 -0.12 -11.58
CA ALA A 80 1.69 -0.61 -10.25
C ALA A 80 2.68 -1.77 -10.38
N VAL A 81 3.77 -1.70 -9.63
CA VAL A 81 4.71 -2.80 -9.44
C VAL A 81 4.55 -3.32 -8.02
N LYS A 82 4.28 -4.62 -7.88
CA LYS A 82 4.31 -5.29 -6.59
C LYS A 82 5.76 -5.49 -6.18
N ASN A 83 6.16 -4.87 -5.07
CA ASN A 83 7.47 -5.10 -4.51
C ASN A 83 7.42 -6.45 -3.78
N ASP A 84 7.98 -7.49 -4.41
CA ASP A 84 8.05 -8.82 -3.81
C ASP A 84 8.91 -8.78 -2.54
N ASN A 85 8.23 -8.70 -1.40
CA ASN A 85 8.87 -8.74 -0.09
C ASN A 85 9.31 -10.17 0.31
N GLY A 86 9.16 -11.17 -0.57
CA GLY A 86 9.76 -12.50 -0.46
C GLY A 86 8.95 -13.54 0.31
N ASP A 87 7.79 -13.20 0.90
CA ASP A 87 7.11 -14.09 1.85
C ASP A 87 6.30 -15.23 1.20
N ALA A 88 5.83 -15.07 -0.04
CA ALA A 88 4.89 -16.03 -0.66
C ALA A 88 5.51 -17.42 -0.92
N VAL A 89 6.81 -17.50 -1.18
CA VAL A 89 7.51 -18.77 -1.51
C VAL A 89 8.09 -19.46 -0.28
N VAL A 90 8.30 -18.72 0.81
CA VAL A 90 9.04 -19.17 2.01
C VAL A 90 8.26 -20.21 2.82
N SER A 91 6.92 -20.17 2.78
CA SER A 91 6.06 -21.05 3.57
C SER A 91 6.27 -22.55 3.28
N LYS A 92 6.69 -22.90 2.06
CA LYS A 92 6.94 -24.29 1.62
C LYS A 92 8.40 -24.74 1.72
N LEU A 93 9.32 -23.86 2.14
CA LEU A 93 10.75 -24.14 2.23
C LEU A 93 11.14 -24.70 3.59
N THR A 94 12.11 -25.61 3.62
CA THR A 94 12.78 -26.04 4.86
C THR A 94 13.56 -24.87 5.47
N GLN A 95 13.89 -24.93 6.76
CA GLN A 95 14.61 -23.85 7.45
C GLN A 95 15.91 -23.44 6.74
N ASN A 96 16.70 -24.40 6.26
CA ASN A 96 17.94 -24.13 5.53
C ASN A 96 17.68 -23.44 4.18
N GLN A 97 16.64 -23.86 3.46
CA GLN A 97 16.23 -23.21 2.20
C GLN A 97 15.73 -21.78 2.43
N ARG A 98 15.02 -21.54 3.54
CA ARG A 98 14.60 -20.18 3.94
C ARG A 98 15.80 -19.29 4.20
N MET A 99 16.80 -19.77 4.95
CA MET A 99 18.01 -18.98 5.21
C MET A 99 18.77 -18.65 3.92
N ALA A 100 18.95 -19.63 3.03
CA ALA A 100 19.60 -19.40 1.74
C ALA A 100 18.83 -18.39 0.88
N PHE A 101 17.49 -18.48 0.86
CA PHE A 101 16.62 -17.53 0.17
C PHE A 101 16.77 -16.10 0.71
N TYR A 102 16.75 -15.92 2.04
CA TYR A 102 16.93 -14.61 2.65
C TYR A 102 18.32 -14.02 2.40
N THR A 103 19.37 -14.83 2.49
CA THR A 103 20.75 -14.38 2.19
C THR A 103 20.86 -13.93 0.75
N ARG A 104 20.31 -14.70 -0.20
CA ARG A 104 20.31 -14.36 -1.62
C ARG A 104 19.53 -13.06 -1.88
N LYS A 105 18.30 -12.93 -1.38
CA LYS A 105 17.49 -11.71 -1.54
C LYS A 105 18.22 -10.48 -0.99
N LYS A 106 18.87 -10.61 0.17
CA LYS A 106 19.69 -9.52 0.74
C LYS A 106 20.85 -9.13 -0.18
N ALA A 107 21.53 -10.11 -0.80
CA ALA A 107 22.58 -9.85 -1.79
C ALA A 107 22.05 -9.23 -3.09
N GLU A 108 20.82 -9.57 -3.50
CA GLU A 108 20.10 -8.99 -4.64
C GLU A 108 19.58 -7.56 -4.36
N GLY A 109 19.85 -7.00 -3.17
CA GLY A 109 19.49 -5.63 -2.84
C GLY A 109 18.14 -5.45 -2.16
N PHE A 110 17.50 -6.55 -1.72
CA PHE A 110 16.25 -6.50 -0.96
C PHE A 110 16.31 -5.53 0.21
N LYS A 111 15.27 -4.69 0.34
CA LYS A 111 15.11 -3.75 1.45
C LYS A 111 13.89 -4.16 2.27
N GLY A 112 14.15 -4.63 3.49
CA GLY A 112 13.07 -4.93 4.44
C GLY A 112 12.23 -3.70 4.73
N GLY A 113 10.92 -3.90 4.82
CA GLY A 113 9.95 -2.86 5.11
C GLY A 113 9.70 -1.85 3.98
N PHE A 114 10.24 -2.09 2.78
CA PHE A 114 9.88 -1.28 1.63
C PHE A 114 8.39 -1.48 1.29
N PRO A 115 7.66 -0.42 0.88
CA PRO A 115 6.22 -0.49 0.66
C PRO A 115 5.82 -1.60 -0.31
N ASP A 116 4.66 -2.22 -0.11
CA ASP A 116 4.17 -3.32 -0.95
C ASP A 116 4.00 -2.97 -2.43
N LEU A 117 3.58 -1.75 -2.75
CA LEU A 117 3.42 -1.27 -4.13
C LEU A 117 4.27 -0.02 -4.41
N THR A 118 4.87 0.00 -5.60
CA THR A 118 5.38 1.21 -6.26
C THR A 118 4.46 1.53 -7.43
N ILE A 119 4.04 2.77 -7.58
CA ILE A 119 3.11 3.21 -8.64
C ILE A 119 3.80 4.27 -9.48
N PHE A 120 4.05 3.99 -10.74
CA PHE A 120 4.61 4.94 -11.70
C PHE A 120 3.51 5.60 -12.49
N LEU A 121 3.56 6.92 -12.59
CA LEU A 121 2.61 7.74 -13.32
C LEU A 121 3.35 8.61 -14.32
N TYR A 122 2.83 8.66 -15.54
CA TYR A 122 3.18 9.67 -16.52
C TYR A 122 1.92 10.23 -17.18
N ASN A 123 1.71 11.53 -17.05
CA ASN A 123 0.72 12.26 -17.83
C ASN A 123 1.43 12.95 -18.99
N ALA A 124 1.12 12.53 -20.21
CA ALA A 124 1.77 13.04 -21.42
C ALA A 124 1.37 14.47 -21.76
N PHE A 125 0.18 14.92 -21.34
CA PHE A 125 -0.34 16.24 -21.68
C PHE A 125 0.44 17.37 -21.01
N ILE A 126 0.77 17.20 -19.72
CA ILE A 126 1.57 18.16 -18.94
C ILE A 126 3.01 17.69 -18.69
N ALA A 127 3.43 16.59 -19.31
CA ALA A 127 4.72 15.94 -19.07
C ALA A 127 5.02 15.66 -17.57
N LEU A 128 3.98 15.43 -16.77
CA LEU A 128 4.10 15.12 -15.35
C LEU A 128 4.60 13.69 -15.20
N ARG A 129 5.66 13.53 -14.38
CA ARG A 129 6.19 12.25 -13.94
C ARG A 129 6.04 12.20 -12.43
N ASP A 130 5.44 11.13 -11.94
CA ASP A 130 5.25 10.96 -10.51
C ASP A 130 5.44 9.49 -10.12
N THR A 131 5.83 9.28 -8.88
CA THR A 131 5.99 7.95 -8.27
C THR A 131 5.36 7.97 -6.90
N MET A 132 4.42 7.05 -6.68
CA MET A 132 3.75 6.88 -5.40
C MET A 132 4.09 5.52 -4.79
N TYR A 133 3.98 5.43 -3.48
CA TYR A 133 4.25 4.22 -2.72
C TYR A 133 3.09 3.88 -1.80
N LEU A 134 2.80 2.59 -1.65
CA LEU A 134 1.68 2.14 -0.84
C LEU A 134 2.04 0.88 -0.07
N GLU A 135 2.02 1.00 1.25
CA GLU A 135 2.10 -0.12 2.20
C GLU A 135 0.69 -0.55 2.57
N ILE A 136 0.40 -1.84 2.47
CA ILE A 136 -0.96 -2.38 2.60
C ILE A 136 -1.00 -3.33 3.79
N LYS A 137 -1.95 -3.10 4.69
CA LYS A 137 -2.17 -3.99 5.84
C LYS A 137 -3.47 -4.78 5.69
N LYS A 138 -3.61 -5.85 6.47
CA LYS A 138 -4.93 -6.44 6.71
C LYS A 138 -5.80 -5.56 7.62
N ILE A 139 -7.12 -5.72 7.52
CA ILE A 139 -8.05 -5.30 8.58
C ILE A 139 -7.99 -6.37 9.68
N GLY A 140 -7.94 -5.95 10.95
CA GLY A 140 -7.79 -6.88 12.06
C GLY A 140 -7.98 -6.22 13.42
N ALA A 141 -7.81 -6.99 14.48
CA ALA A 141 -7.64 -6.41 15.81
C ALA A 141 -6.31 -5.63 15.90
N PRO A 142 -6.15 -4.67 16.82
CA PRO A 142 -4.90 -3.92 16.97
C PRO A 142 -3.65 -4.81 17.12
N SER A 143 -3.80 -5.96 17.79
CA SER A 143 -2.73 -6.95 17.96
C SER A 143 -2.38 -7.74 16.71
N GLU A 144 -3.15 -7.61 15.62
CA GLU A 144 -2.92 -8.34 14.38
C GLU A 144 -2.44 -7.44 13.23
N ILE A 145 -2.58 -6.13 13.38
CA ILE A 145 -2.08 -5.15 12.42
C ILE A 145 -0.65 -4.83 12.84
N HIS A 146 0.32 -5.41 12.13
CA HIS A 146 1.73 -5.22 12.44
C HIS A 146 2.36 -4.21 11.50
N LEU A 147 2.78 -3.07 12.04
CA LEU A 147 3.65 -2.12 11.37
C LEU A 147 5.04 -2.22 11.98
N SER A 148 6.04 -2.57 11.16
CA SER A 148 7.43 -2.64 11.62
C SER A 148 8.10 -1.26 11.62
N GLU A 149 9.10 -1.06 12.47
CA GLU A 149 9.94 0.15 12.47
C GLU A 149 10.48 0.48 11.07
N GLN A 150 10.94 -0.53 10.34
CA GLN A 150 11.46 -0.36 8.97
C GLN A 150 10.40 0.14 7.97
N GLN A 151 9.14 -0.30 8.11
CA GLN A 151 8.04 0.20 7.28
C GLN A 151 7.75 1.66 7.57
N LEU A 152 7.79 2.05 8.86
CA LEU A 152 7.59 3.44 9.25
C LEU A 152 8.76 4.34 8.79
N GLU A 153 10.00 3.86 8.92
CA GLU A 153 11.18 4.56 8.43
C GLU A 153 11.10 4.83 6.92
N TRP A 154 10.71 3.83 6.12
CA TRP A 154 10.52 4.02 4.68
C TRP A 154 9.39 4.99 4.38
N PHE A 155 8.26 4.89 5.08
CA PHE A 155 7.14 5.81 4.91
C PHE A 155 7.54 7.28 5.15
N ILE A 156 8.26 7.56 6.24
CA ILE A 156 8.72 8.91 6.57
C ILE A 156 9.76 9.37 5.54
N LYS A 157 10.73 8.50 5.22
CA LYS A 157 11.80 8.81 4.27
C LYS A 157 11.27 9.15 2.88
N LEU A 158 10.32 8.38 2.36
CA LEU A 158 9.76 8.59 1.02
C LEU A 158 8.95 9.88 0.96
N ASN A 159 8.14 10.18 1.99
CA ASN A 159 7.43 11.47 2.05
C ASN A 159 8.40 12.66 2.19
N ASN A 160 9.47 12.54 2.98
CA ASN A 160 10.52 13.57 3.08
C ASN A 160 11.27 13.80 1.76
N MET A 161 11.33 12.78 0.89
CA MET A 161 11.90 12.90 -0.46
C MET A 161 10.95 13.56 -1.46
N GLY A 162 9.73 13.91 -1.04
CA GLY A 162 8.71 14.52 -1.88
C GLY A 162 7.80 13.53 -2.61
N PHE A 163 7.93 12.22 -2.35
CA PHE A 163 7.01 11.22 -2.91
C PHE A 163 5.70 11.15 -2.11
N SER A 164 4.63 10.72 -2.77
CA SER A 164 3.40 10.35 -2.08
C SER A 164 3.48 8.90 -1.59
N CYS A 165 3.76 8.71 -0.29
CA CYS A 165 3.74 7.38 0.34
C CYS A 165 2.59 7.25 1.33
N TYR A 166 1.85 6.15 1.27
CA TYR A 166 0.65 5.87 2.05
C TYR A 166 0.75 4.53 2.81
N ILE A 167 0.08 4.43 3.96
CA ILE A 167 -0.13 3.16 4.68
C ILE A 167 -1.62 2.97 4.89
N THR A 168 -2.23 1.92 4.34
CA THR A 168 -3.66 1.69 4.54
C THR A 168 -4.11 0.24 4.40
N ASN A 169 -5.20 -0.11 5.07
CA ASN A 169 -5.97 -1.34 4.84
C ASN A 169 -7.43 -1.02 4.42
N ASN A 170 -7.74 0.25 4.23
CA ASN A 170 -9.09 0.75 4.03
C ASN A 170 -9.34 0.96 2.52
N PRO A 171 -10.21 0.14 1.89
CA PRO A 171 -10.49 0.27 0.46
C PRO A 171 -11.20 1.59 0.10
N ILE A 172 -11.93 2.20 1.04
CA ILE A 172 -12.61 3.48 0.84
C ILE A 172 -11.60 4.62 0.82
N PHE A 173 -10.68 4.65 1.79
CA PHE A 173 -9.57 5.60 1.79
C PHE A 173 -8.72 5.47 0.53
N PHE A 174 -8.42 4.24 0.12
CA PHE A 174 -7.66 3.99 -1.10
C PHE A 174 -8.37 4.53 -2.34
N ARG A 175 -9.68 4.28 -2.49
CA ARG A 175 -10.48 4.83 -3.60
C ARG A 175 -10.56 6.35 -3.59
N ASP A 176 -10.89 6.93 -2.44
CA ASP A 176 -11.30 8.33 -2.35
C ASP A 176 -10.14 9.31 -2.16
N VAL A 177 -8.98 8.81 -1.72
CA VAL A 177 -7.76 9.59 -1.52
C VAL A 177 -6.71 9.22 -2.56
N VAL A 178 -6.24 7.96 -2.53
CA VAL A 178 -5.08 7.54 -3.34
C VAL A 178 -5.43 7.49 -4.83
N LEU A 179 -6.49 6.77 -5.22
CA LEU A 179 -6.90 6.72 -6.62
C LEU A 179 -7.41 8.08 -7.11
N LYS A 180 -8.01 8.88 -6.23
CA LYS A 180 -8.44 10.25 -6.57
C LYS A 180 -7.27 11.17 -6.89
N GLU A 181 -6.17 11.09 -6.14
CA GLU A 181 -4.93 11.82 -6.44
C GLU A 181 -4.34 11.39 -7.79
N ILE A 182 -4.24 10.08 -8.04
CA ILE A 182 -3.77 9.54 -9.33
C ILE A 182 -4.66 10.03 -10.47
N LYS A 183 -5.99 9.95 -10.31
CA LYS A 183 -6.97 10.45 -11.29
C LYS A 183 -6.80 11.93 -11.55
N LYS A 184 -6.65 12.74 -10.50
CA LYS A 184 -6.40 14.17 -10.64
C LYS A 184 -5.15 14.42 -11.49
N ASN A 185 -4.08 13.67 -11.26
CA ASN A 185 -2.82 13.84 -11.98
C ASN A 185 -2.88 13.32 -13.43
N LEU A 186 -3.65 12.27 -13.72
CA LEU A 186 -3.78 11.69 -15.07
C LEU A 186 -4.82 12.36 -15.96
N PHE A 187 -5.87 12.90 -15.35
CA PHE A 187 -7.08 13.30 -16.05
C PHE A 187 -7.35 14.79 -16.01
N LEU A 188 -6.37 15.61 -15.62
CA LEU A 188 -6.44 17.07 -15.71
C LEU A 188 -7.11 17.47 -17.02
N GLU A 189 -8.29 18.05 -16.89
CA GLU A 189 -9.01 18.65 -18.00
C GLU A 189 -8.50 20.09 -18.07
N VAL A 190 -7.93 20.44 -19.22
CA VAL A 190 -7.73 21.83 -19.63
C VAL A 190 -8.81 22.16 -20.64
#